data_AF-A0A2U3L5U9-F1
#
_entry.id   AF-A0A2U3L5U9-F1
#
_cell.length_a   1.000
_cell.length_b   1.000
_cell.length_c   1.000
_cell.angle_alpha   90.00
_cell.angle_beta   90.00
_cell.angle_gamma   90.00
#
_symmetry.space_group_name_H-M   'P 1'
#
loop_
_entity.id
_entity.type
_entity.pdbx_description
1 polymer ?
#
loop_
_entity_poly.entity_id
_entity_poly.type
_entity_poly.pdbx_seq_one_letter_code
_entity_poly.pdbx_strand_id
1 'polypeptide(L)'
;MWATTTLLCTVAKKHEVTGGDLRLNQMLVKRNVRVRLRYVLPVAQILLAIGLFAWSDAWFREARRHSTMPGPSPGFTILISLNAPLALPRELYYRHTAIPELYDRVVLLCGIALLWYWVARNIEGWRERRTVVTFRRLRMRIAADLILIGLGGFWAFVVVNERLWNRMSIPDPTWIWILAVFTPIVLWAVALIFFFGRDLIQVIRGENPRRANASPS
;
A
#
# COMPACT_ATOMS: atom_id res chain seq x y z
N MET A 1 -26.49 61.83 41.55
CA MET A 1 -25.77 61.76 40.26
C MET A 1 -24.87 60.54 40.30
N TRP A 2 -25.39 59.43 39.80
CA TRP A 2 -24.79 58.09 39.79
C TRP A 2 -24.73 57.62 38.34
N ALA A 3 -23.83 56.68 38.08
CA ALA A 3 -23.80 55.78 36.92
C ALA A 3 -23.17 56.33 35.62
N THR A 4 -21.84 56.44 35.59
CA THR A 4 -21.06 56.31 34.33
C THR A 4 -19.71 55.61 34.57
N THR A 5 -19.68 54.53 35.37
CA THR A 5 -18.45 53.78 35.66
C THR A 5 -18.66 52.27 35.59
N THR A 6 -19.56 51.80 34.74
CA THR A 6 -19.99 50.39 34.72
C THR A 6 -20.15 49.85 33.30
N LEU A 7 -19.30 50.25 32.36
CA LEU A 7 -19.40 49.81 30.95
C LEU A 7 -18.04 49.62 30.25
N LEU A 8 -17.00 49.37 31.03
CA LEU A 8 -15.71 48.82 30.55
C LEU A 8 -15.35 47.53 31.30
N CYS A 9 -16.38 46.83 31.79
CA CYS A 9 -16.27 45.43 32.20
C CYS A 9 -17.08 44.54 31.24
N THR A 10 -17.17 44.96 29.98
CA THR A 10 -17.62 44.14 28.87
C THR A 10 -16.54 43.11 28.59
N VAL A 11 -16.55 42.05 29.39
CA VAL A 11 -16.40 40.68 28.90
C VAL A 11 -15.23 40.51 27.94
N ALA A 12 -14.03 40.93 28.37
CA ALA A 12 -12.82 40.24 27.99
C ALA A 12 -12.82 38.88 28.72
N LYS A 13 -13.81 38.03 28.38
CA LYS A 13 -13.75 36.61 28.65
C LYS A 13 -12.70 36.09 27.70
N LYS A 14 -11.45 36.34 28.08
CA LYS A 14 -10.27 35.69 27.55
C LYS A 14 -10.59 34.22 27.74
N HIS A 15 -11.08 33.59 26.66
CA HIS A 15 -11.10 32.16 26.55
C HIS A 15 -9.62 31.79 26.65
N GLU A 16 -9.14 31.59 27.88
CA GLU A 16 -8.06 30.66 28.16
C GLU A 16 -8.55 29.36 27.56
N VAL A 17 -8.24 29.17 26.28
CA VAL A 17 -8.26 27.86 25.65
C VAL A 17 -7.21 27.11 26.43
N THR A 18 -7.69 26.44 27.48
CA THR A 18 -6.90 25.68 28.41
C THR A 18 -6.00 24.76 27.60
N GLY A 19 -4.70 24.68 27.91
CA GLY A 19 -3.76 23.86 27.15
C GLY A 19 -4.20 22.39 27.00
N GLY A 20 -5.11 21.93 27.87
CA GLY A 20 -5.83 20.66 27.74
C GLY A 20 -6.74 20.57 26.51
N ASP A 21 -7.47 21.62 26.15
CA ASP A 21 -8.39 21.64 25.00
C ASP A 21 -7.64 21.62 23.67
N LEU A 22 -6.50 22.32 23.60
CA LEU A 22 -5.59 22.25 22.45
C LEU A 22 -5.02 20.83 22.27
N ARG A 23 -4.63 20.17 23.35
CA ARG A 23 -4.15 18.77 23.30
C ARG A 23 -5.27 17.79 22.92
N LEU A 24 -6.48 17.99 23.44
CA LEU A 24 -7.64 17.15 23.12
C LEU A 24 -8.01 17.29 21.64
N ASN A 25 -8.08 18.52 21.13
CA ASN A 25 -8.36 18.80 19.72
C ASN A 25 -7.29 18.19 18.80
N GLN A 26 -6.00 18.30 19.16
CA GLN A 26 -4.92 17.64 18.40
C GLN A 26 -5.05 16.11 18.42
N MET A 27 -5.42 15.51 19.56
CA MET A 27 -5.63 14.06 19.66
C MET A 27 -6.82 13.61 18.81
N LEU A 28 -7.93 14.35 18.83
CA LEU A 28 -9.14 14.08 18.04
C LEU A 28 -8.87 14.21 16.54
N VAL A 29 -8.21 15.28 16.11
CA VAL A 29 -7.82 15.48 14.70
C VAL A 29 -6.91 14.33 14.23
N LYS A 30 -5.90 13.96 15.03
CA LYS A 30 -4.99 12.85 14.69
C LYS A 30 -5.72 11.50 14.62
N ARG A 31 -6.76 11.29 15.42
CA ARG A 31 -7.58 10.06 15.39
C ARG A 31 -8.49 10.04 14.15
N ASN A 32 -9.14 11.15 13.82
CA ASN A 32 -10.02 11.26 12.66
C ASN A 32 -9.27 11.08 11.34
N VAL A 33 -8.07 11.67 11.20
CA VAL A 33 -7.24 11.50 10.00
C VAL A 33 -6.80 10.03 9.82
N ARG A 34 -6.50 9.34 10.92
CA ARG A 34 -6.13 7.91 10.89
C ARG A 34 -7.29 7.05 10.40
N VAL A 35 -8.44 7.17 11.07
CA VAL A 35 -9.66 6.44 10.70
C VAL A 35 -10.01 6.70 9.23
N ARG A 36 -9.92 7.96 8.78
CA ARG A 36 -10.20 8.31 7.39
C ARG A 36 -9.23 7.65 6.42
N LEU A 37 -7.92 7.65 6.69
CA LEU A 37 -6.93 7.01 5.81
C LEU A 37 -7.17 5.50 5.68
N ARG A 38 -7.48 4.82 6.78
CA ARG A 38 -7.68 3.37 6.84
C ARG A 38 -8.84 2.86 5.97
N TYR A 39 -9.88 3.68 5.80
CA TYR A 39 -11.07 3.31 5.02
C TYR A 39 -11.11 3.97 3.65
N VAL A 40 -10.63 5.21 3.51
CA VAL A 40 -10.64 5.91 2.22
C VAL A 40 -9.64 5.29 1.25
N LEU A 41 -8.46 4.85 1.72
CA LEU A 41 -7.44 4.31 0.83
C LEU A 41 -7.90 3.01 0.13
N PRO A 42 -8.41 1.98 0.82
CA PRO A 42 -8.92 0.78 0.16
C PRO A 42 -10.09 1.07 -0.78
N VAL A 43 -11.02 1.94 -0.37
CA VAL A 43 -12.19 2.31 -1.19
C VAL A 43 -11.75 3.02 -2.47
N ALA A 44 -10.83 3.98 -2.38
CA ALA A 44 -10.29 4.67 -3.55
C ALA A 44 -9.62 3.70 -4.52
N GLN A 45 -8.92 2.70 -4.00
CA GLN A 45 -8.23 1.69 -4.82
C GLN A 45 -9.20 0.70 -5.47
N ILE A 46 -10.29 0.33 -4.79
CA ILE A 46 -11.39 -0.44 -5.40
C ILE A 46 -12.03 0.35 -6.54
N LEU A 47 -12.36 1.63 -6.31
CA LEU A 47 -12.97 2.48 -7.35
C LEU A 47 -12.05 2.65 -8.55
N LEU A 48 -10.75 2.86 -8.32
CA LEU A 48 -9.74 2.88 -9.37
C LEU A 48 -9.70 1.55 -10.12
N ALA A 49 -9.73 0.42 -9.42
CA ALA A 49 -9.72 -0.91 -10.02
C ALA A 49 -10.96 -1.15 -10.90
N ILE A 50 -12.15 -0.75 -10.44
CA ILE A 50 -13.38 -0.82 -11.23
C ILE A 50 -13.25 0.03 -12.51
N GLY A 51 -12.71 1.24 -12.41
CA GLY A 51 -12.45 2.10 -13.58
C GLY A 51 -11.47 1.46 -14.57
N LEU A 52 -10.38 0.86 -14.08
CA LEU A 52 -9.41 0.14 -14.91
C LEU A 52 -9.99 -1.12 -15.57
N PHE A 53 -10.88 -1.85 -14.87
CA PHE A 53 -11.64 -2.95 -15.46
C PHE A 53 -12.58 -2.46 -16.57
N ALA A 54 -13.34 -1.40 -16.32
CA ALA A 54 -14.25 -0.83 -17.32
C ALA A 54 -13.49 -0.36 -18.57
N TRP A 55 -12.31 0.24 -18.38
CA TRP A 55 -11.43 0.62 -19.49
C TRP A 55 -10.88 -0.61 -20.23
N SER A 56 -10.45 -1.65 -19.51
CA SER A 56 -10.03 -2.93 -20.09
C SER A 56 -11.12 -3.55 -20.95
N ASP A 57 -12.36 -3.59 -20.45
CA ASP A 57 -13.50 -4.14 -21.18
C ASP A 57 -13.82 -3.31 -22.44
N ALA A 58 -13.75 -1.99 -22.35
CA ALA A 58 -13.91 -1.11 -23.50
C ALA A 58 -12.81 -1.34 -24.55
N TRP A 59 -11.57 -1.48 -24.12
CA TRP A 59 -10.45 -1.78 -24.99
C TRP A 59 -10.61 -3.15 -25.68
N PHE A 60 -10.98 -4.21 -24.95
CA PHE A 60 -11.20 -5.53 -25.56
C PHE A 60 -12.38 -5.56 -26.53
N ARG A 61 -13.41 -4.74 -26.31
CA ARG A 61 -14.50 -4.59 -27.27
C ARG A 61 -14.03 -3.97 -28.58
N GLU A 62 -13.15 -2.98 -28.51
CA GLU A 62 -12.60 -2.33 -29.70
C GLU A 62 -11.53 -3.19 -30.38
N ALA A 63 -10.59 -3.74 -29.62
CA ALA A 63 -9.49 -4.53 -30.16
C ALA A 63 -9.97 -5.80 -30.90
N ARG A 64 -11.05 -6.42 -30.43
CA ARG A 64 -11.67 -7.58 -31.12
C ARG A 64 -12.27 -7.24 -32.49
N ARG A 65 -12.51 -5.95 -32.79
CA ARG A 65 -12.95 -5.52 -34.11
C ARG A 65 -11.82 -5.52 -35.13
N HIS A 66 -10.58 -5.40 -34.67
CA HIS A 66 -9.40 -5.19 -35.53
C HIS A 66 -8.36 -6.33 -35.45
N SER A 67 -8.44 -7.20 -34.43
CA SER A 67 -7.51 -8.32 -34.23
C SER A 67 -8.22 -9.54 -33.64
N THR A 68 -7.88 -10.73 -34.14
CA THR A 68 -8.40 -12.02 -33.67
C THR A 68 -7.77 -12.47 -32.34
N MET A 69 -6.57 -11.97 -32.02
CA MET A 69 -5.88 -12.23 -30.75
C MET A 69 -5.33 -10.92 -30.20
N PRO A 70 -6.18 -10.07 -29.61
CA PRO A 70 -5.70 -8.88 -28.92
C PRO A 70 -4.86 -9.32 -27.71
N GLY A 71 -3.67 -8.71 -27.57
CA GLY A 71 -2.79 -8.94 -26.43
C GLY A 71 -3.39 -8.44 -25.09
N PRO A 72 -2.60 -8.39 -24.01
CA PRO A 72 -3.08 -7.94 -22.70
C PRO A 72 -3.58 -6.48 -22.78
N SER A 73 -4.74 -6.22 -22.17
CA SER A 73 -5.30 -4.88 -22.20
C SER A 73 -4.47 -3.91 -21.35
N PRO A 74 -4.31 -2.65 -21.78
CA PRO A 74 -3.50 -1.68 -21.05
C PRO A 74 -4.04 -1.37 -19.65
N GLY A 75 -5.37 -1.26 -19.52
CA GLY A 75 -6.01 -0.98 -18.23
C GLY A 75 -5.78 -2.09 -17.21
N PHE A 76 -5.81 -3.35 -17.66
CA PHE A 76 -5.54 -4.49 -16.81
C PHE A 76 -4.06 -4.61 -16.44
N THR A 77 -3.15 -4.34 -17.37
CA THR A 77 -1.71 -4.32 -17.08
C THR A 77 -1.36 -3.29 -16.01
N ILE A 78 -1.95 -2.09 -16.06
CA ILE A 78 -1.80 -1.05 -15.02
C ILE A 78 -2.41 -1.51 -13.70
N LEU A 79 -3.58 -2.16 -13.73
CA LEU A 79 -4.23 -2.68 -12.52
C LEU A 79 -3.32 -3.67 -11.79
N ILE A 80 -2.70 -4.58 -12.54
CA ILE A 80 -1.79 -5.58 -11.99
C ILE A 80 -0.47 -4.95 -11.53
N SER A 81 0.09 -3.97 -12.23
CA SER A 81 1.31 -3.30 -11.80
C SER A 81 1.13 -2.54 -10.48
N LEU A 82 0.02 -1.81 -10.34
CA LEU A 82 -0.33 -1.08 -9.11
C LEU A 82 -0.52 -2.03 -7.91
N ASN A 83 -0.95 -3.25 -8.18
CA ASN A 83 -1.25 -4.27 -7.17
C ASN A 83 -0.33 -5.49 -7.32
N ALA A 84 0.93 -5.28 -7.73
CA ALA A 84 1.87 -6.35 -8.06
C ALA A 84 1.95 -7.48 -7.01
N PRO A 85 1.94 -7.22 -5.69
CA PRO A 85 1.93 -8.30 -4.69
C PRO A 85 0.78 -9.31 -4.85
N LEU A 86 -0.35 -8.92 -5.44
CA LEU A 86 -1.50 -9.80 -5.71
C LEU A 86 -1.39 -10.59 -7.02
N ALA A 87 -0.46 -10.22 -7.91
CA ALA A 87 -0.31 -10.91 -9.18
C ALA A 87 0.10 -12.38 -8.97
N LEU A 88 1.05 -12.65 -8.06
CA LEU A 88 1.49 -14.02 -7.76
C LEU A 88 0.38 -14.94 -7.23
N PRO A 89 -0.35 -14.59 -6.15
CA PRO A 89 -1.42 -15.46 -5.66
C PRO A 89 -2.53 -15.59 -6.70
N ARG A 90 -2.78 -14.56 -7.53
CA ARG A 90 -3.75 -14.66 -8.62
C ARG A 90 -3.29 -15.62 -9.71
N GLU A 91 -2.05 -15.55 -10.18
CA GLU A 91 -1.52 -16.49 -11.17
C GLU A 91 -1.54 -17.94 -10.65
N LEU A 92 -1.17 -18.13 -9.39
CA LEU A 92 -1.25 -19.44 -8.74
C LEU A 92 -2.70 -19.93 -8.64
N TYR A 93 -3.63 -19.06 -8.25
CA TYR A 93 -5.04 -19.42 -8.10
C TYR A 93 -5.71 -19.69 -9.45
N TYR A 94 -5.52 -18.80 -10.43
CA TYR A 94 -6.09 -18.88 -11.76
C TYR A 94 -5.64 -20.13 -12.50
N ARG A 95 -4.36 -20.51 -12.36
CA ARG A 95 -3.83 -21.71 -13.02
C ARG A 95 -4.36 -23.03 -12.44
N HIS A 96 -4.78 -23.04 -11.17
CA HIS A 96 -5.19 -24.26 -10.48
C HIS A 96 -6.70 -24.37 -10.28
N THR A 97 -7.47 -23.32 -10.57
CA THR A 97 -8.92 -23.31 -10.34
C THR A 97 -9.66 -22.89 -11.60
N ALA A 98 -10.53 -23.76 -12.11
CA ALA A 98 -11.38 -23.49 -13.28
C ALA A 98 -12.59 -22.62 -12.88
N ILE A 99 -12.30 -21.38 -12.48
CA ILE A 99 -13.30 -20.49 -11.89
C ILE A 99 -13.90 -19.57 -12.96
N PRO A 100 -15.22 -19.30 -12.93
CA PRO A 100 -15.83 -18.36 -13.85
C PRO A 100 -15.26 -16.94 -13.70
N GLU A 101 -15.08 -16.24 -14.81
CA GLU A 101 -14.42 -14.92 -14.88
C GLU A 101 -14.96 -13.89 -13.88
N LEU A 102 -16.27 -13.92 -13.60
CA LEU A 102 -16.91 -13.02 -12.63
C LEU A 102 -16.31 -13.17 -11.23
N TYR A 103 -16.04 -14.41 -10.80
CA TYR A 103 -15.47 -14.69 -9.48
C TYR A 103 -14.01 -14.24 -9.40
N ASP A 104 -13.21 -14.38 -10.47
CA ASP A 104 -11.84 -13.86 -10.50
C ASP A 104 -11.81 -12.34 -10.28
N ARG A 105 -12.70 -11.59 -10.95
CA ARG A 105 -12.81 -10.13 -10.75
C ARG A 105 -13.16 -9.78 -9.30
N VAL A 106 -14.13 -10.47 -8.71
CA VAL A 106 -14.55 -10.24 -7.31
C VAL A 106 -13.42 -10.58 -6.35
N VAL A 107 -12.75 -11.72 -6.53
CA VAL A 107 -11.61 -12.14 -5.71
C VAL A 107 -10.47 -11.13 -5.81
N LEU A 108 -10.16 -10.65 -7.01
CA LEU A 108 -9.14 -9.62 -7.21
C LEU A 108 -9.51 -8.31 -6.52
N LEU A 109 -10.76 -7.83 -6.63
CA LEU A 109 -11.21 -6.62 -5.92
C LEU A 109 -11.13 -6.78 -4.40
N CYS A 110 -11.54 -7.94 -3.87
CA CYS A 110 -11.37 -8.27 -2.45
C CYS A 110 -9.90 -8.29 -2.04
N GLY A 111 -9.03 -8.86 -2.88
CA GLY A 111 -7.59 -8.86 -2.69
C GLY A 111 -7.01 -7.44 -2.63
N ILE A 112 -7.39 -6.57 -3.57
CA ILE A 112 -6.98 -5.17 -3.63
C ILE A 112 -7.42 -4.44 -2.35
N ALA A 113 -8.69 -4.61 -1.96
CA ALA A 113 -9.20 -4.02 -0.73
C ALA A 113 -8.39 -4.45 0.50
N LEU A 114 -8.10 -5.75 0.62
CA LEU A 114 -7.32 -6.30 1.73
C LEU A 114 -5.87 -5.82 1.72
N LEU A 115 -5.22 -5.79 0.54
CA LEU A 115 -3.86 -5.30 0.36
C LEU A 115 -3.75 -3.85 0.79
N TRP A 116 -4.61 -2.98 0.28
CA TRP A 116 -4.54 -1.55 0.60
C TRP A 116 -4.97 -1.24 2.02
N TYR A 117 -5.86 -2.04 2.60
CA TYR A 117 -6.15 -1.98 4.02
C TYR A 117 -4.93 -2.37 4.86
N TRP A 118 -4.21 -3.41 4.44
CA TRP A 118 -2.94 -3.80 5.06
C TRP A 118 -1.88 -2.70 4.92
N VAL A 119 -1.75 -2.07 3.75
CA VAL A 119 -0.86 -0.91 3.55
C VAL A 119 -1.22 0.22 4.51
N ALA A 120 -2.50 0.59 4.58
CA ALA A 120 -2.96 1.65 5.47
C ALA A 120 -2.62 1.34 6.94
N ARG A 121 -2.83 0.09 7.39
CA ARG A 121 -2.45 -0.33 8.74
C ARG A 121 -0.94 -0.25 8.98
N ASN A 122 -0.11 -0.55 8.00
CA ASN A 122 1.33 -0.44 8.13
C ASN A 122 1.82 1.00 8.14
N ILE A 123 1.19 1.90 7.37
CA ILE A 123 1.48 3.35 7.44
C ILE A 123 1.17 3.89 8.85
N GLU A 124 0.03 3.48 9.43
CA GLU A 124 -0.34 3.86 10.80
C GLU A 124 0.64 3.29 11.83
N GLY A 125 0.94 1.99 11.75
CA GLY A 125 1.86 1.30 12.65
C GLY A 125 3.27 1.90 12.61
N TRP A 126 3.76 2.20 11.40
CA TRP A 126 5.04 2.86 11.18
C TRP A 126 5.10 4.24 11.82
N ARG A 127 4.05 5.05 11.67
CA ARG A 127 3.98 6.40 12.24
C ARG A 127 3.96 6.40 13.77
N GLU A 128 3.37 5.38 14.39
CA GLU A 128 3.22 5.30 15.85
C GLU A 128 4.41 4.65 16.54
N ARG A 129 4.90 3.52 16.01
CA ARG A 129 5.85 2.64 16.71
C ARG A 129 7.15 2.45 15.93
N ARG A 130 7.26 3.01 14.71
CA ARG A 130 8.34 2.73 13.75
C ARG A 130 8.54 1.23 13.50
N THR A 131 7.49 0.43 13.67
CA THR A 131 7.49 -1.00 13.45
C THR A 131 6.37 -1.37 12.51
N VAL A 132 6.68 -2.28 11.59
CA VAL A 132 5.70 -2.85 10.66
C VAL A 132 5.01 -4.00 11.39
N VAL A 133 3.68 -3.98 11.42
CA VAL A 133 2.89 -4.85 12.31
C VAL A 133 2.47 -6.10 11.56
N THR A 134 2.86 -7.29 12.05
CA THR A 134 2.03 -8.46 11.73
C THR A 134 2.00 -9.60 12.75
N PHE A 135 3.03 -9.88 13.55
CA PHE A 135 3.02 -11.07 14.42
C PHE A 135 3.58 -10.88 15.83
N ARG A 136 2.86 -11.41 16.84
CA ARG A 136 3.29 -11.41 18.26
C ARG A 136 4.45 -12.38 18.51
N ARG A 137 4.59 -13.43 17.69
CA ARG A 137 5.68 -14.43 17.79
C ARG A 137 6.84 -14.02 16.90
N LEU A 138 8.03 -13.96 17.49
CA LEU A 138 9.27 -13.54 16.82
C LEU A 138 9.58 -14.34 15.55
N ARG A 139 9.52 -15.67 15.62
CA ARG A 139 9.84 -16.55 14.48
C ARG A 139 8.90 -16.32 13.30
N MET A 140 7.62 -16.07 13.56
CA MET A 140 6.63 -15.76 12.51
C MET A 140 6.89 -14.40 11.88
N ARG A 141 7.38 -13.42 12.65
CA ARG A 141 7.77 -12.11 12.12
C ARG A 141 8.95 -12.24 11.16
N ILE A 142 10.02 -12.92 11.57
CA ILE A 142 11.20 -13.15 10.72
C ILE A 142 10.81 -13.87 9.43
N ALA A 143 9.99 -14.92 9.51
CA ALA A 143 9.53 -15.65 8.33
C ALA A 143 8.71 -14.76 7.38
N ALA A 144 7.78 -13.96 7.92
CA ALA A 144 6.98 -13.03 7.11
C ALA A 144 7.85 -11.96 6.45
N ASP A 145 8.81 -11.39 7.17
CA ASP A 145 9.72 -10.38 6.65
C ASP A 145 10.58 -10.95 5.51
N LEU A 146 11.11 -12.18 5.67
CA LEU A 146 11.87 -12.87 4.63
C LEU A 146 11.03 -13.16 3.38
N ILE A 147 9.78 -13.61 3.55
CA ILE A 147 8.85 -13.84 2.44
C ILE A 147 8.59 -12.54 1.69
N LEU A 148 8.37 -11.43 2.40
CA LEU A 148 8.09 -10.13 1.78
C LEU A 148 9.32 -9.53 1.09
N ILE A 149 10.52 -9.69 1.67
CA ILE A 149 11.78 -9.33 1.01
C ILE A 149 11.98 -10.17 -0.25
N GLY A 150 11.75 -11.49 -0.16
CA GLY A 150 11.82 -12.40 -1.31
C GLY A 150 10.85 -12.02 -2.42
N LEU A 151 9.62 -11.62 -2.05
CA LEU A 151 8.61 -11.11 -2.98
C LEU A 151 9.09 -9.82 -3.67
N GLY A 152 9.66 -8.88 -2.90
CA GLY A 152 10.24 -7.65 -3.46
C GLY A 152 11.42 -7.95 -4.40
N GLY A 153 12.29 -8.88 -4.04
CA GLY A 153 13.42 -9.33 -4.86
C GLY A 153 12.95 -10.01 -6.14
N PHE A 154 11.90 -10.83 -6.08
CA PHE A 154 11.27 -11.45 -7.24
C PHE A 154 10.77 -10.38 -8.22
N TRP A 155 10.05 -9.36 -7.74
CA TRP A 155 9.59 -8.27 -8.60
C TRP A 155 10.74 -7.47 -9.21
N ALA A 156 11.79 -7.17 -8.44
CA ALA A 156 12.98 -6.52 -8.97
C ALA A 156 13.63 -7.36 -10.09
N PHE A 157 13.73 -8.68 -9.90
CA PHE A 157 14.23 -9.61 -10.91
C PHE A 157 13.38 -9.60 -12.18
N VAL A 158 12.04 -9.65 -12.06
CA VAL A 158 11.12 -9.57 -13.21
C VAL A 158 11.37 -8.29 -14.02
N VAL A 159 11.46 -7.14 -13.36
CA VAL A 159 11.71 -5.85 -14.03
C VAL A 159 13.06 -5.84 -14.77
N VAL A 160 14.10 -6.38 -14.16
CA VAL A 160 15.43 -6.45 -14.79
C VAL A 160 15.41 -7.36 -16.02
N ASN A 161 14.78 -8.53 -15.94
CA ASN A 161 14.74 -9.49 -17.05
C ASN A 161 13.86 -9.02 -18.21
N GLU A 162 12.66 -8.49 -17.94
CA GLU A 162 11.82 -7.94 -19.02
C GLU A 162 12.50 -6.75 -19.72
N ARG A 163 13.19 -5.89 -18.97
CA ARG A 163 13.90 -4.75 -19.56
C ARG A 163 15.12 -5.18 -20.37
N LEU A 164 15.78 -6.27 -20.01
CA LEU A 164 16.88 -6.83 -20.81
C LEU A 164 16.34 -7.47 -22.09
N TRP A 165 15.17 -8.11 -22.04
CA TRP A 165 14.53 -8.76 -23.19
C TRP A 165 13.94 -7.75 -24.20
N ASN A 166 13.26 -6.70 -23.71
CA ASN A 166 12.59 -5.71 -24.56
C ASN A 166 13.49 -4.61 -25.11
N ARG A 167 14.79 -4.57 -24.75
CA ARG A 167 15.74 -3.59 -25.29
C ARG A 167 16.15 -3.82 -26.76
N MET A 168 15.76 -4.94 -27.38
CA MET A 168 16.13 -5.23 -28.77
C MET A 168 15.16 -4.71 -29.83
N SER A 169 13.96 -4.28 -29.47
CA SER A 169 12.96 -3.88 -30.47
C SER A 169 12.03 -2.81 -29.89
N ILE A 170 11.89 -1.68 -30.59
CA ILE A 170 10.75 -0.73 -30.61
C ILE A 170 11.23 0.74 -30.48
N PRO A 171 11.20 1.51 -31.59
CA PRO A 171 11.25 2.97 -31.59
C PRO A 171 9.82 3.54 -31.62
N ASP A 172 9.25 3.90 -30.46
CA ASP A 172 7.92 4.58 -30.38
C ASP A 172 7.67 5.16 -28.96
N PRO A 173 6.60 5.95 -28.68
CA PRO A 173 6.37 6.63 -27.40
C PRO A 173 5.93 5.68 -26.26
N THR A 174 6.50 4.48 -26.22
CA THR A 174 6.30 3.43 -25.21
C THR A 174 6.83 3.80 -23.84
N TRP A 175 7.61 4.89 -23.72
CA TRP A 175 8.23 5.30 -22.45
C TRP A 175 7.21 5.65 -21.36
N ILE A 176 6.06 6.23 -21.73
CA ILE A 176 4.99 6.57 -20.76
C ILE A 176 4.39 5.28 -20.19
N TRP A 177 4.17 4.28 -21.05
CA TRP A 177 3.69 2.95 -20.65
C TRP A 177 4.69 2.23 -19.75
N ILE A 178 5.97 2.33 -20.09
CA ILE A 178 7.05 1.78 -19.26
C ILE A 178 7.01 2.44 -17.88
N LEU A 179 6.86 3.75 -17.77
CA LEU A 179 6.73 4.41 -16.47
C LEU A 179 5.47 3.96 -15.73
N ALA A 180 4.30 3.98 -16.38
CA ALA A 180 3.04 3.62 -15.74
C ALA A 180 3.01 2.17 -15.21
N VAL A 181 3.73 1.25 -15.88
CA VAL A 181 3.77 -0.17 -15.51
C VAL A 181 4.95 -0.50 -14.58
N PHE A 182 6.17 -0.08 -14.92
CA PHE A 182 7.35 -0.47 -14.14
C PHE A 182 7.53 0.36 -12.88
N THR A 183 7.13 1.65 -12.86
CA THR A 183 7.30 2.49 -11.67
C THR A 183 6.57 1.90 -10.44
N PRO A 184 5.29 1.49 -10.53
CA PRO A 184 4.62 0.83 -9.41
C PRO A 184 5.32 -0.46 -8.94
N ILE A 185 5.79 -1.30 -9.87
CA ILE A 185 6.46 -2.57 -9.54
C ILE A 185 7.78 -2.30 -8.81
N VAL A 186 8.56 -1.33 -9.28
CA VAL A 186 9.81 -0.91 -8.63
C VAL A 186 9.52 -0.31 -7.25
N LEU A 187 8.48 0.52 -7.12
CA LEU A 187 8.08 1.08 -5.84
C LEU A 187 7.70 -0.03 -4.85
N TRP A 188 6.97 -1.06 -5.28
CA TRP A 188 6.67 -2.22 -4.47
C TRP A 188 7.94 -2.97 -4.05
N ALA A 189 8.84 -3.26 -5.00
CA ALA A 189 10.09 -3.94 -4.71
C ALA A 189 10.93 -3.19 -3.66
N VAL A 190 11.12 -1.89 -3.87
CA VAL A 190 11.87 -1.01 -2.95
C VAL A 190 11.18 -0.94 -1.59
N ALA A 191 9.87 -0.72 -1.55
CA ALA A 191 9.12 -0.64 -0.30
C ALA A 191 9.23 -1.94 0.50
N LEU A 192 9.02 -3.09 -0.13
CA LEU A 192 9.09 -4.38 0.55
C LEU A 192 10.51 -4.66 1.07
N ILE A 193 11.54 -4.50 0.23
CA ILE A 193 12.92 -4.75 0.65
C ILE A 193 13.34 -3.79 1.75
N PHE A 194 13.04 -2.50 1.62
CA PHE A 194 13.50 -1.48 2.57
C PHE A 194 12.79 -1.57 3.92
N PHE A 195 11.44 -1.62 3.93
CA PHE A 195 10.69 -1.64 5.19
C PHE A 195 10.90 -2.94 5.96
N PHE A 196 10.82 -4.10 5.29
CA PHE A 196 10.95 -5.39 5.95
C PHE A 196 12.43 -5.76 6.20
N GLY A 197 13.35 -5.38 5.32
CA GLY A 197 14.79 -5.56 5.54
C GLY A 197 15.28 -4.76 6.76
N ARG A 198 14.80 -3.53 6.93
CA ARG A 198 15.10 -2.73 8.12
C ARG A 198 14.55 -3.37 9.39
N ASP A 199 13.30 -3.85 9.37
CA ASP A 199 12.68 -4.47 10.52
C ASP A 199 13.41 -5.75 10.94
N LEU A 200 13.76 -6.59 9.96
CA LEU A 200 14.55 -7.80 10.16
C LEU A 200 15.91 -7.52 10.83
N ILE A 201 16.65 -6.52 10.34
CA ILE A 201 17.93 -6.11 10.93
C ILE A 201 17.75 -5.64 12.37
N GLN A 202 16.70 -4.87 12.66
CA GLN A 202 16.42 -4.40 14.02
C GLN A 202 16.08 -5.56 14.96
N VAL A 203 15.32 -6.53 14.49
CA VAL A 203 14.97 -7.74 15.26
C VAL A 203 16.21 -8.56 15.59
N ILE A 204 17.06 -8.84 14.60
CA ILE A 204 18.30 -9.62 14.79
C ILE A 204 19.26 -8.89 15.75
N ARG A 205 19.43 -7.57 15.56
CA ARG A 205 20.28 -6.75 16.45
C ARG A 205 19.73 -6.65 17.86
N GLY A 206 18.41 -6.71 18.05
CA GLY A 206 17.75 -6.68 19.37
C GLY A 206 17.82 -8.00 20.15
N GLU A 207 17.98 -9.14 19.47
CA GLU A 207 18.20 -10.44 20.14
C GLU A 207 19.63 -10.62 20.67
N ASN A 208 20.64 -10.10 19.95
CA ASN A 208 22.04 -10.19 20.37
C ASN A 208 22.34 -9.70 21.81
N PRO A 209 21.82 -8.55 22.28
CA PRO A 209 22.09 -8.08 23.64
C PRO A 209 21.41 -8.94 24.73
N ARG A 210 20.34 -9.69 24.43
CA ARG A 210 19.69 -10.56 25.42
C ARG A 210 20.37 -11.91 25.59
N ARG A 211 21.04 -12.42 24.56
CA ARG A 211 21.83 -13.66 24.66
C ARG A 211 23.19 -13.45 25.33
N ALA A 212 23.79 -12.27 25.18
CA ALA A 212 25.05 -11.92 25.85
C ALA A 212 24.93 -11.91 27.40
N ASN A 213 23.73 -11.68 27.93
CA ASN A 213 23.47 -11.65 29.38
C ASN A 213 22.92 -12.98 29.94
N ALA A 214 22.80 -14.02 29.10
CA ALA A 214 22.19 -15.30 29.48
C ALA A 214 23.18 -16.48 29.45
N SER A 215 24.49 -16.24 29.33
CA SER A 215 25.51 -17.26 29.60
C SER A 215 25.72 -17.35 31.11
N PRO A 216 25.31 -18.43 31.79
CA PRO A 216 25.75 -18.69 33.15
C PRO A 216 27.22 -19.13 33.07
N SER A 217 28.07 -18.38 33.79
CA SER A 217 29.38 -18.83 34.25
C SER A 217 29.25 -20.05 35.15
#